data_AF-A0A2N7WUH8-F1
#
_entry.id   AF-A0A2N7WUH8-F1
#
_cell.length_a   1.000
_cell.length_b   1.000
_cell.length_c   1.000
_cell.angle_alpha   90.00
_cell.angle_beta   90.00
_cell.angle_gamma   90.00
#
_symmetry.space_group_name_H-M   'P 1'
#
loop_
_entity.id
_entity.type
_entity.pdbx_description
1 polymer ?
#
loop_
_entity_poly.entity_id
_entity_poly.type
_entity_poly.pdbx_seq_one_letter_code
_entity_poly.pdbx_strand_id
1 'polypeptide(L)' 'MKRLLLAYLKIFLIAFAAIALVVAFANFVVHMFYGANFTLSSDDLRTVLKQGALLGTLFCVFATVAYVRRKG' A
#
# COMPACT_ATOMS: atom_id res chain seq x y z
N MET A 1 -22.86 -6.10 7.11
CA MET A 1 -22.18 -4.94 6.48
C MET A 1 -20.92 -4.51 7.23
N LYS A 2 -20.95 -4.30 8.57
CA LYS A 2 -19.76 -3.92 9.37
C LYS A 2 -18.55 -4.86 9.23
N ARG A 3 -18.76 -6.18 9.18
CA ARG A 3 -17.69 -7.19 8.99
C ARG A 3 -16.97 -7.10 7.64
N LEU A 4 -17.69 -6.76 6.57
CA LEU A 4 -17.11 -6.55 5.23
C LEU A 4 -16.28 -5.28 5.19
N LEU A 5 -16.80 -4.19 5.76
CA LEU A 5 -16.09 -2.91 5.85
C LEU A 5 -14.78 -3.06 6.63
N LEU A 6 -14.78 -3.86 7.70
CA LEU A 6 -13.57 -4.21 8.45
C LEU A 6 -12.58 -5.05 7.64
N ALA A 7 -13.05 -5.92 6.75
CA ALA A 7 -12.20 -6.68 5.85
C ALA A 7 -11.56 -5.78 4.77
N TYR A 8 -12.33 -4.85 4.18
CA TYR A 8 -11.79 -3.83 3.28
C TYR A 8 -10.71 -2.99 3.93
N LEU A 9 -10.97 -2.51 5.15
CA LEU A 9 -10.00 -1.71 5.90
C LEU A 9 -8.70 -2.49 6.15
N LYS A 10 -8.80 -3.77 6.51
CA LYS A 10 -7.64 -4.64 6.71
C LYS A 10 -6.84 -4.83 5.41
N ILE A 11 -7.51 -5.10 4.29
CA ILE A 11 -6.84 -5.29 3.00
C ILE A 11 -6.16 -4.00 2.55
N PHE A 12 -6.82 -2.86 2.74
CA PHE A 12 -6.26 -1.54 2.47
C PHE A 12 -4.99 -1.28 3.31
N LEU A 13 -5.05 -1.57 4.62
CA LEU A 13 -3.91 -1.44 5.53
C LEU A 13 -2.74 -2.35 5.14
N ILE A 14 -3.03 -3.60 4.75
CA ILE A 14 -2.01 -4.55 4.30
C ILE A 14 -1.35 -4.06 3.01
N ALA A 15 -2.12 -3.57 2.03
CA ALA A 15 -1.58 -3.02 0.80
C ALA A 15 -0.71 -1.79 1.06
N PHE A 16 -1.17 -0.90 1.95
CA PHE A 16 -0.40 0.28 2.35
C PHE A 16 0.90 -0.10 3.06
N ALA A 17 0.84 -1.04 4.01
CA ALA A 17 2.01 -1.53 4.73
C ALA A 17 3.01 -2.22 3.78
N ALA A 18 2.54 -2.98 2.79
CA ALA A 18 3.42 -3.62 1.80
C ALA A 18 4.20 -2.59 0.98
N ILE A 19 3.55 -1.51 0.52
CA ILE A 19 4.21 -0.45 -0.26
C ILE A 19 5.19 0.33 0.61
N ALA A 20 4.80 0.66 1.84
CA ALA A 20 5.71 1.29 2.81
C ALA A 20 6.94 0.41 3.07
N LEU A 21 6.76 -0.91 3.18
CA LEU A 21 7.84 -1.87 3.39
C LEU A 21 8.77 -1.97 2.18
N VAL A 22 8.24 -1.99 0.96
CA VAL A 22 9.05 -1.97 -0.27
C VAL A 22 9.89 -0.70 -0.33
N VAL A 23 9.33 0.47 -0.01
CA VAL A 23 10.07 1.74 -0.04
C VAL A 23 11.08 1.84 1.10
N ALA A 24 10.75 1.33 2.29
CA ALA A 24 11.71 1.23 3.38
C ALA A 24 12.88 0.30 3.03
N PHE A 25 12.59 -0.85 2.39
CA PHE A 25 13.61 -1.79 1.94
C PHE A 25 14.48 -1.19 0.82
N ALA A 26 13.88 -0.52 -0.16
CA ALA A 26 14.60 0.18 -1.21
C ALA A 26 15.54 1.24 -0.62
N ASN A 27 15.07 2.04 0.34
CA ASN A 27 15.91 3.02 1.04
C ASN A 27 17.02 2.35 1.86
N PHE A 28 16.73 1.25 2.54
CA PHE A 28 17.75 0.49 3.28
C PHE A 28 18.86 -0.03 2.36
N VAL A 29 18.47 -0.58 1.20
CA VAL A 29 19.42 -1.03 0.16
C VAL A 29 20.24 0.14 -0.35
N VAL A 30 19.60 1.25 -0.73
CA VAL A 30 20.32 2.46 -1.21
C VAL A 30 21.28 2.97 -0.14
N HIS A 31 20.87 3.01 1.13
CA HIS A 31 21.72 3.44 2.24
C HIS A 31 22.93 2.50 2.46
N MET A 32 22.74 1.19 2.25
CA MET A 32 23.83 0.20 2.29
C MET A 32 24.85 0.40 1.16
N PHE A 33 24.39 0.72 -0.05
CA PHE A 33 25.27 0.81 -1.24
C PHE A 33 25.83 2.21 -1.50
N TYR A 34 25.09 3.28 -1.17
CA TYR A 34 25.44 4.67 -1.46
C TYR A 34 25.79 5.51 -0.21
N GLY A 35 25.72 4.93 0.99
CA GLY A 35 26.09 5.56 2.25
C GLY A 35 25.02 6.49 2.83
N ALA A 36 25.27 6.99 4.06
CA ALA A 36 24.28 7.67 4.91
C ALA A 36 23.77 9.04 4.43
N ASN A 37 24.22 9.52 3.27
CA ASN A 37 23.79 10.79 2.69
C ASN A 37 22.45 10.68 1.94
N PHE A 38 21.93 9.46 1.74
CA PHE A 38 20.61 9.24 1.16
C PHE A 38 19.54 9.24 2.24
N THR A 39 18.89 10.38 2.42
CA THR A 39 17.70 10.53 3.26
C THR A 39 16.43 10.42 2.43
N LEU A 40 15.43 9.75 2.98
CA LEU A 40 14.10 9.55 2.39
C LEU A 40 13.50 10.90 1.99
N SER A 41 13.36 11.16 0.68
CA SER A 41 12.89 12.44 0.18
C SER A 41 11.38 12.58 0.38
N SER A 42 10.91 13.82 0.49
CA SER A 42 9.48 14.13 0.54
C SER A 42 8.74 13.62 -0.71
N ASP A 43 9.43 13.53 -1.85
CA ASP A 43 8.90 12.96 -3.09
C ASP A 43 8.69 11.45 -3.03
N ASP A 44 9.54 10.71 -2.32
CA ASP A 44 9.38 9.27 -2.11
C ASP A 44 8.16 8.98 -1.23
N LEU A 45 7.98 9.77 -0.17
CA LEU A 45 6.78 9.73 0.68
C LEU A 45 5.51 10.01 -0.12
N ARG A 46 5.55 11.01 -1.01
CA ARG A 46 4.42 11.34 -1.88
C ARG A 46 4.12 10.21 -2.88
N THR A 47 5.15 9.50 -3.33
CA THR A 47 5.03 8.34 -4.21
C THR A 47 4.41 7.15 -3.48
N VAL A 48 4.86 6.85 -2.26
CA VAL A 48 4.24 5.83 -1.38
C VAL A 48 2.77 6.13 -1.15
N LEU A 49 2.43 7.38 -0.83
CA LEU A 49 1.05 7.80 -0.61
C LEU A 49 0.18 7.63 -1.85
N LYS A 50 0.66 8.08 -3.02
CA LYS A 50 -0.07 7.96 -4.29
C LYS A 50 -0.26 6.50 -4.70
N GLN A 51 0.81 5.71 -4.69
CA GLN A 51 0.75 4.30 -5.08
C GLN A 51 -0.03 3.47 -4.06
N GLY A 52 0.11 3.75 -2.77
CA GLY A 52 -0.66 3.18 -1.68
C GLY A 52 -2.16 3.43 -1.81
N ALA A 53 -2.54 4.68 -2.08
CA ALA A 53 -3.94 5.03 -2.31
C ALA A 53 -4.52 4.35 -3.56
N LEU A 54 -3.77 4.31 -4.67
CA LEU A 54 -4.19 3.65 -5.91
C LEU A 54 -4.40 2.13 -5.73
N LEU A 55 -3.41 1.43 -5.17
CA LEU A 55 -3.50 -0.01 -4.91
C LEU A 55 -4.60 -0.33 -3.89
N GLY A 56 -4.70 0.45 -2.82
CA GLY A 56 -5.77 0.30 -1.84
C GLY A 56 -7.16 0.47 -2.45
N THR A 57 -7.33 1.44 -3.35
CA THR A 57 -8.61 1.66 -4.06
C THR A 57 -8.90 0.51 -5.03
N LEU A 58 -7.90 0.03 -5.77
CA LEU A 58 -8.06 -1.14 -6.65
C LEU A 58 -8.48 -2.39 -5.87
N PHE A 59 -7.84 -2.67 -4.72
CA PHE A 59 -8.24 -3.78 -3.87
C PHE A 59 -9.67 -3.65 -3.34
N CYS A 60 -10.10 -2.43 -2.98
CA CYS A 60 -11.48 -2.16 -2.62
C CYS A 60 -12.46 -2.43 -3.77
N VAL A 61 -12.12 -2.04 -4.99
CA VAL A 61 -12.94 -2.35 -6.18
C VAL A 61 -13.00 -3.86 -6.42
N PHE A 62 -11.86 -4.56 -6.41
CA PHE A 62 -11.81 -6.02 -6.61
C PHE A 62 -12.62 -6.79 -5.58
N ALA A 63 -12.49 -6.44 -4.29
CA ALA A 63 -13.28 -7.09 -3.26
C ALA A 63 -14.78 -6.76 -3.39
N THR A 64 -15.14 -5.58 -3.92
CA THR A 64 -16.55 -5.23 -4.20
C THR A 64 -17.12 -6.08 -5.33
N VAL A 65 -16.37 -6.22 -6.42
CA VAL A 65 -16.73 -7.10 -7.54
C VAL A 65 -16.84 -8.55 -7.08
N ALA A 66 -15.91 -9.04 -6.25
CA ALA A 66 -15.96 -10.39 -5.70
C ALA A 66 -17.17 -10.62 -4.78
N TYR A 67 -17.55 -9.61 -3.99
CA TYR A 67 -18.76 -9.68 -3.16
C TYR A 67 -20.03 -9.75 -4.00
N VAL A 68 -20.14 -8.93 -5.05
CA VAL A 68 -21.28 -8.96 -5.98
C VAL A 68 -21.35 -10.31 -6.71
N ARG A 69 -20.22 -10.83 -7.22
CA ARG A 69 -20.16 -12.14 -7.90
C ARG A 69 -20.55 -13.33 -7.03
N ARG A 70 -20.31 -13.27 -5.72
CA ARG A 70 -20.72 -14.34 -4.79
C ARG A 70 -22.19 -14.28 -4.39
N LYS A 71 -22.86 -13.17 -4.67
CA LYS A 71 -24.24 -12.91 -4.27
C LYS A 71 -25.23 -12.94 -5.45
N GLY A 72 -24.71 -12.83 -6.68
CA GLY A 72 -25.43 -13.07 -7.93
C GLY A 72 -25.31 -14.51 -8.41
#